data_AF-A0A7K2MDX0-F1
#
_entry.id   AF-A0A7K2MDX0-F1
#
_cell.length_a   1.000
_cell.length_b   1.000
_cell.length_c   1.000
_cell.angle_alpha   90.00
_cell.angle_beta   90.00
_cell.angle_gamma   90.00
#
_symmetry.space_group_name_H-M   'P 1'
#
loop_
_entity.id
_entity.type
_entity.pdbx_description
1 polymer ?
#
loop_
_entity_poly.entity_id
_entity_poly.type
_entity_poly.pdbx_seq_one_letter_code
_entity_poly.pdbx_strand_id
1 'polypeptide(L)'
;VRHFKGTADLALAARGASGAERAALRAAAKGFATDEVPFEVYLDDQGRVRKLRQSFSFVNGRSRGPVAVDSTTLLFAFGTPVTVTLPRAHDIYTGRIAEAN
;
A
#
# COMPACT_ATOMS: atom_id res chain seq x y z
N VAL A 1 7.43 18.31 11.61
CA VAL A 1 6.71 17.02 11.43
C VAL A 1 6.88 16.18 12.67
N ARG A 2 5.78 15.61 13.18
CA ARG A 2 5.82 14.64 14.28
C ARG A 2 6.04 13.24 13.71
N HIS A 3 6.89 12.43 14.34
CA HIS A 3 7.23 11.09 13.88
C HIS A 3 6.74 10.05 14.89
N PHE A 4 6.06 9.03 14.40
CA PHE A 4 5.56 7.91 15.18
C PHE A 4 6.00 6.60 14.56
N LYS A 5 6.17 5.59 15.42
CA LYS A 5 6.37 4.20 15.02
C LYS A 5 5.25 3.36 15.61
N GLY A 6 4.87 2.32 14.90
CA GLY A 6 3.85 1.39 15.37
C GLY A 6 3.82 0.13 14.52
N THR A 7 2.90 -0.76 14.88
CA THR A 7 2.61 -1.99 14.15
C THR A 7 1.15 -1.97 13.76
N ALA A 8 0.86 -2.20 12.47
CA ALA A 8 -0.49 -2.36 11.97
C ALA A 8 -0.85 -3.85 11.93
N ASP A 9 -1.87 -4.25 12.69
CA ASP A 9 -2.48 -5.58 12.60
C ASP A 9 -3.48 -5.58 11.43
N LEU A 10 -3.16 -6.34 10.38
CA LEU A 10 -3.97 -6.42 9.16
C LEU A 10 -5.32 -7.13 9.39
N ALA A 11 -5.38 -8.09 10.32
CA ALA A 11 -6.62 -8.77 10.67
C ALA A 11 -7.55 -7.83 11.45
N LEU A 12 -7.02 -7.01 12.36
CA LEU A 12 -7.75 -5.95 13.05
C LEU A 12 -8.21 -4.87 12.06
N ALA A 13 -7.33 -4.41 11.18
CA ALA A 13 -7.68 -3.43 10.15
C ALA A 13 -8.83 -3.95 9.26
N ALA A 14 -8.79 -5.23 8.86
CA ALA A 14 -9.85 -5.84 8.08
C ALA A 14 -11.21 -5.86 8.79
N ARG A 15 -11.25 -5.94 10.13
CA ARG A 15 -12.51 -5.86 10.89
C ARG A 15 -13.14 -4.47 10.79
N GLY A 16 -12.33 -3.42 10.73
CA GLY A 16 -12.79 -2.02 10.60
C GLY A 16 -13.08 -1.57 9.15
N ALA A 17 -12.52 -2.24 8.14
CA ALA A 17 -12.71 -1.89 6.74
C ALA A 17 -14.05 -2.36 6.16
N SER A 18 -14.44 -1.82 5.01
CA SER A 18 -15.65 -2.22 4.26
C SER A 18 -15.34 -2.53 2.80
N GLY A 19 -16.30 -3.14 2.08
CA GLY A 19 -16.20 -3.39 0.64
C GLY A 19 -14.93 -4.13 0.22
N ALA A 20 -14.33 -3.66 -0.88
CA ALA A 20 -13.13 -4.24 -1.48
C ALA A 20 -11.90 -4.17 -0.56
N GLU A 21 -11.80 -3.13 0.28
CA GLU A 21 -10.66 -2.93 1.18
C GLU A 21 -10.59 -4.02 2.25
N ARG A 22 -11.75 -4.40 2.82
CA ARG A 22 -11.83 -5.54 3.74
C ARG A 22 -11.30 -6.82 3.11
N ALA A 23 -11.68 -7.09 1.86
CA ALA A 23 -11.22 -8.28 1.14
C ALA A 23 -9.70 -8.24 0.89
N ALA A 24 -9.18 -7.09 0.46
CA ALA A 24 -7.75 -6.88 0.24
C ALA A 24 -6.93 -7.07 1.53
N LEU A 25 -7.36 -6.50 2.66
CA LEU A 25 -6.68 -6.65 3.95
C LEU A 25 -6.69 -8.09 4.45
N ARG A 26 -7.80 -8.82 4.28
CA ARG A 26 -7.87 -10.26 4.61
C ARG A 26 -6.96 -11.10 3.74
N ALA A 27 -6.86 -10.78 2.45
CA ALA A 27 -5.94 -11.46 1.54
C ALA A 27 -4.48 -11.18 1.93
N ALA A 28 -4.14 -9.92 2.24
CA ALA A 28 -2.82 -9.54 2.70
C ALA A 28 -2.42 -10.25 4.01
N ALA A 29 -3.31 -10.30 5.00
CA ALA A 29 -3.07 -11.02 6.26
C ALA A 29 -2.77 -12.52 6.07
N LYS A 30 -3.26 -13.12 4.97
CA LYS A 30 -2.97 -14.53 4.62
C LYS A 30 -1.72 -14.69 3.74
N GLY A 31 -1.44 -13.71 2.87
CA GLY A 31 -0.36 -13.79 1.88
C GLY A 31 0.97 -13.26 2.40
N PHE A 32 0.97 -12.49 3.48
CA PHE A 32 2.19 -12.00 4.11
C PHE A 32 2.81 -13.06 4.99
N ALA A 33 4.12 -12.96 5.22
CA ALA A 33 4.81 -13.83 6.17
C ALA A 33 4.36 -13.57 7.62
N THR A 34 3.85 -12.36 7.89
CA THR A 34 3.20 -11.96 9.14
C THR A 34 2.09 -10.97 8.84
N ASP A 35 1.02 -11.00 9.63
CA ASP A 35 -0.09 -10.05 9.59
C ASP A 35 0.15 -8.76 10.40
N GLU A 36 1.30 -8.68 11.08
CA GLU A 36 1.80 -7.49 11.76
C GLU A 36 2.77 -6.72 10.86
N VAL A 37 2.41 -5.49 10.47
CA VAL A 37 3.24 -4.65 9.60
C VAL A 37 3.81 -3.47 10.39
N PRO A 38 5.12 -3.49 10.72
CA PRO A 38 5.79 -2.33 11.28
C PRO A 38 5.72 -1.13 10.33
N PHE A 39 5.48 0.05 10.89
CA PHE A 39 5.46 1.29 10.12
C PHE A 39 6.11 2.47 10.88
N GLU A 40 6.58 3.42 10.08
CA GLU A 40 6.95 4.76 10.52
C GLU A 40 6.07 5.79 9.81
N VAL A 41 5.45 6.69 10.56
CA VAL A 41 4.59 7.73 9.99
C VAL A 41 5.02 9.12 10.46
N TYR A 42 5.04 10.06 9.51
CA TYR A 42 5.40 11.44 9.74
C TYR A 42 4.16 12.29 9.48
N LEU A 43 3.68 12.99 10.51
CA LEU A 43 2.50 13.85 10.44
C LEU A 43 2.93 15.32 10.40
N ASP A 44 2.22 16.14 9.62
CA ASP A 44 2.33 17.59 9.73
C ASP A 44 1.57 18.13 10.96
N ASP A 45 1.64 19.44 11.17
CA ASP A 45 1.08 20.07 12.35
C ASP A 45 -0.45 19.94 12.41
N GLN A 46 -1.10 19.82 11.25
CA GLN A 46 -2.53 19.56 11.10
C GLN A 46 -2.91 18.07 11.25
N GLY A 47 -1.93 17.19 11.45
CA GLY A 47 -2.15 15.74 11.61
C GLY A 47 -2.23 14.97 10.30
N ARG A 48 -1.94 15.58 9.14
CA ARG A 48 -1.96 14.88 7.85
C ARG A 48 -0.67 14.07 7.68
N VAL A 49 -0.79 12.89 7.07
CA VAL A 49 0.37 12.04 6.74
C VAL A 49 1.21 12.71 5.67
N ARG A 50 2.49 12.98 5.96
CA ARG A 50 3.49 13.50 5.00
C ARG A 50 4.36 12.41 4.42
N LYS A 51 4.64 11.39 5.22
CA LYS A 51 5.42 10.22 4.84
C LYS A 51 4.95 9.01 5.63
N LEU A 52 4.83 7.88 4.95
CA LEU A 52 4.60 6.57 5.53
C LEU A 52 5.67 5.63 5.01
N ARG A 53 6.31 4.89 5.91
CA ARG A 53 7.23 3.80 5.57
C ARG A 53 6.69 2.52 6.18
N GLN A 54 6.73 1.44 5.42
CA GLN A 54 6.30 0.12 5.85
C GLN A 54 7.31 -0.91 5.35
N SER A 55 7.66 -1.85 6.21
CA SER A 55 8.49 -2.99 5.84
C SER A 55 7.70 -4.25 6.14
N PHE A 56 7.45 -5.06 5.12
CA PHE A 56 6.73 -6.32 5.25
C PHE A 56 7.33 -7.35 4.29
N SER A 57 7.00 -8.62 4.46
CA SER A 57 7.37 -9.65 3.49
C SER A 57 6.15 -10.47 3.12
N PHE A 58 6.12 -10.92 1.87
CA PHE A 58 5.04 -11.79 1.38
C PHE A 58 5.59 -13.06 0.77
N VAL A 59 4.81 -14.13 0.88
CA VAL A 59 5.17 -15.44 0.34
C VAL A 59 4.52 -15.54 -1.04
N ASN A 60 5.34 -15.45 -2.09
CA ASN A 60 4.88 -15.75 -3.44
C ASN A 60 5.12 -17.24 -3.71
N GLY A 61 4.12 -17.95 -4.24
CA GLY A 61 4.25 -19.36 -4.62
C GLY A 61 5.33 -19.65 -5.68
N ARG A 62 5.95 -18.61 -6.26
CA ARG A 62 7.02 -18.70 -7.27
C ARG A 62 8.44 -18.57 -6.72
N SER A 63 8.64 -17.95 -5.56
CA SER A 63 9.96 -17.74 -4.97
C SER A 63 10.27 -18.77 -3.89
N ARG A 64 11.54 -19.21 -3.80
CA ARG A 64 12.00 -20.18 -2.77
C ARG A 64 11.91 -19.67 -1.32
N GLY A 65 11.49 -18.42 -1.11
CA GLY A 65 11.33 -17.80 0.20
C GLY A 65 10.51 -16.51 0.13
N PRO A 66 10.24 -15.89 1.30
CA PRO A 66 9.53 -14.62 1.39
C PRO A 66 10.27 -13.51 0.64
N VAL A 67 9.52 -12.66 -0.06
CA VAL A 67 10.04 -11.44 -0.70
C VAL A 67 9.87 -10.29 0.29
N ALA A 68 10.98 -9.66 0.67
CA ALA A 68 10.96 -8.45 1.49
C ALA A 68 10.59 -7.23 0.66
N VAL A 69 9.73 -6.38 1.21
CA VAL A 69 9.23 -5.15 0.59
C VAL A 69 9.42 -4.00 1.55
N ASP A 70 10.13 -2.97 1.08
CA ASP A 70 10.21 -1.67 1.74
C ASP A 70 9.40 -0.66 0.93
N SER A 71 8.25 -0.29 1.46
CA SER A 71 7.34 0.68 0.84
C SER A 71 7.53 2.05 1.46
N THR A 72 7.61 3.09 0.64
CA THR A 72 7.61 4.48 1.07
C THR A 72 6.59 5.27 0.27
N THR A 73 5.65 5.88 0.98
CA THR A 73 4.64 6.78 0.41
C THR A 73 4.92 8.20 0.89
N LEU A 74 4.97 9.15 -0.04
CA LEU A 74 5.07 10.58 0.25
C LEU A 74 3.78 11.27 -0.20
N LEU A 75 3.19 12.06 0.69
CA LEU A 75 2.01 12.86 0.40
C LEU A 75 2.31 14.34 0.62
N PHE A 76 2.00 15.15 -0.39
CA PHE A 76 2.31 16.58 -0.42
C PHE A 76 1.29 17.33 -1.28
N ALA A 77 1.42 18.66 -1.33
CA ALA A 77 0.53 19.55 -2.09
C ALA A 77 -0.97 19.39 -1.76
N PHE A 78 -1.30 19.07 -0.49
CA PHE A 78 -2.68 18.92 -0.03
C PHE A 78 -3.56 20.11 -0.39
N GLY A 79 -4.74 19.84 -0.92
CA GLY A 79 -5.71 20.86 -1.34
C GLY A 79 -5.43 21.49 -2.70
N THR A 80 -4.33 21.11 -3.38
CA THR A 80 -4.05 21.60 -4.73
C THR A 80 -4.99 20.93 -5.74
N PRO A 81 -5.74 21.70 -6.55
CA PRO A 81 -6.56 21.14 -7.62
C PRO A 81 -5.69 20.40 -8.64
N VAL A 82 -6.16 19.24 -9.10
CA VAL A 82 -5.49 18.44 -10.14
C VAL A 82 -6.41 18.33 -11.34
N THR A 83 -5.88 18.66 -12.53
CA THR A 83 -6.57 18.43 -13.80
C THR A 83 -6.17 17.05 -14.32
N VAL A 84 -7.16 16.18 -14.53
CA VAL A 84 -6.96 14.84 -15.10
C VAL A 84 -7.49 14.83 -16.54
N THR A 85 -6.65 14.42 -17.49
CA THR A 85 -7.01 14.31 -18.90
C THR A 85 -6.83 12.87 -19.37
N LEU A 86 -7.78 12.35 -20.14
CA LEU A 86 -7.64 11.04 -20.77
C LEU A 86 -6.44 11.05 -21.73
N PRO A 87 -5.54 10.04 -21.68
CA PRO A 87 -4.51 9.87 -22.71
C PRO A 87 -5.15 9.75 -24.09
N ARG A 88 -4.38 10.03 -25.16
CA ARG A 88 -4.91 9.83 -26.51
C ARG A 88 -5.20 8.36 -26.72
N ALA A 89 -6.20 8.03 -27.55
CA ALA A 89 -6.64 6.64 -27.72
C ALA A 89 -5.49 5.68 -28.13
N HIS A 90 -4.51 6.16 -28.90
CA HIS A 90 -3.34 5.36 -29.30
C HIS A 90 -2.31 5.13 -28.19
N ASP A 91 -2.35 5.93 -27.11
CA ASP A 91 -1.48 5.77 -25.94
C ASP A 91 -2.08 4.80 -24.90
N ILE A 92 -3.33 4.38 -25.09
CA ILE A 92 -4.03 3.48 -24.16
C ILE A 92 -3.77 2.04 -24.60
N TYR A 93 -2.97 1.31 -23.82
CA TYR A 93 -2.80 -0.13 -24.01
C TYR A 93 -4.07 -0.87 -23.55
N THR A 94 -4.77 -1.50 -24.50
CA THR A 94 -5.97 -2.33 -24.25
C THR A 94 -5.71 -3.83 -24.41
N GLY A 95 -4.46 -4.22 -24.68
CA GLY A 95 -4.06 -5.62 -24.78
C GLY A 95 -4.00 -6.33 -23.42
N ARG A 96 -3.71 -7.63 -23.44
CA ARG A 96 -3.47 -8.40 -22.20
C ARG A 96 -2.01 -8.25 -21.78
N ILE A 97 -1.77 -8.10 -20.49
CA ILE A 97 -0.44 -8.26 -19.91
C ILE A 97 -0.29 -9.74 -19.58
N ALA A 98 0.62 -10.43 -20.25
CA ALA A 98 1.03 -11.77 -19.85
C ALA A 98 2.14 -11.64 -18.79
N GLU A 99 2.09 -12.45 -17.74
CA GLU A 99 3.24 -12.63 -16.86
C GLU A 99 4.23 -13.60 -17.54
N ALA A 100 5.53 -13.28 -17.49
CA ALA A 100 6.56 -14.21 -17.96
C ALA A 100 6.60 -15.45 -17.04
N ASN A 101 6.50 -16.63 -17.65
CA ASN A 101 6.59 -17.93 -16.98
C ASN A 101 7.99 -18.21 -16.43
#